data_AF-A0AA97H0K6-F1
#
_entry.id   AF-A0AA97H0K6-F1
#
_cell.length_a   1.000
_cell.length_b   1.000
_cell.length_c   1.000
_cell.angle_alpha   90.00
_cell.angle_beta   90.00
_cell.angle_gamma   90.00
#
_symmetry.space_group_name_H-M   'P 1'
#
loop_
_entity.id
_entity.type
_entity.pdbx_description
1 polymer ?
#
loop_
_entity_poly.entity_id
_entity_poly.type
_entity_poly.pdbx_seq_one_letter_code
_entity_poly.pdbx_strand_id
1 'polypeptide(L)'
;MTDLTFRYIAEFTLKNNPSKQFKDKWGDEYVNCAMKLWRKVKHCYSKRGECNFTPDELLFAMSYEYAVAPYGSENNNAIEFYRWCFENLDKSKDK
;
A
#
# COMPACT_ATOMS: atom_id res chain seq x y z
N MET A 1 -9.03 14.36 11.86
CA MET A 1 -8.14 13.27 11.40
C MET A 1 -6.78 13.56 12.01
N THR A 2 -6.31 12.72 12.92
CA THR A 2 -5.00 12.84 13.58
C THR A 2 -3.90 13.00 12.53
N ASP A 3 -2.88 13.83 12.80
CA ASP A 3 -1.76 14.01 11.88
C ASP A 3 -1.14 12.66 11.52
N LEU A 4 -1.14 12.34 10.22
CA LEU A 4 -0.58 11.10 9.72
C LEU A 4 0.95 11.16 9.81
N THR A 5 1.52 10.47 10.78
CA THR A 5 2.97 10.43 11.01
C THR A 5 3.60 9.17 10.43
N PHE A 6 4.89 9.24 10.08
CA PHE A 6 5.66 8.05 9.69
C PHE A 6 5.71 6.99 10.78
N ARG A 7 5.72 7.39 12.06
CA ARG A 7 5.64 6.45 13.18
C ARG A 7 4.33 5.66 13.14
N TYR A 8 3.20 6.34 12.99
CA TYR A 8 1.91 5.67 12.86
C TYR A 8 1.86 4.76 11.64
N ILE A 9 2.37 5.22 10.49
CA ILE A 9 2.44 4.40 9.27
C ILE A 9 3.25 3.13 9.51
N ALA A 10 4.43 3.24 10.15
CA ALA A 10 5.28 2.10 10.46
C ALA A 10 4.60 1.09 11.39
N GLU A 11 4.01 1.56 12.50
CA GLU A 11 3.28 0.72 13.44
C GLU A 11 2.08 0.04 12.75
N PHE A 12 1.36 0.77 11.91
CA PHE A 12 0.20 0.27 11.18
C PHE A 12 0.56 -0.79 10.14
N THR A 13 1.57 -0.53 9.30
CA THR A 13 2.00 -1.50 8.28
C THR A 13 2.57 -2.75 8.91
N LEU A 14 3.34 -2.65 9.99
CA LEU A 14 3.83 -3.81 10.73
C LEU A 14 2.70 -4.68 11.29
N LYS A 15 1.67 -4.06 11.89
CA LYS A 15 0.55 -4.77 12.50
C LYS A 15 -0.38 -5.44 11.47
N ASN A 16 -0.58 -4.81 10.32
CA ASN A 16 -1.58 -5.23 9.32
C ASN A 16 -0.94 -5.80 8.04
N ASN A 17 0.33 -6.22 8.09
CA ASN A 17 1.06 -6.67 6.91
C ASN A 17 0.52 -8.02 6.36
N PRO A 18 -0.09 -8.06 5.16
CA PRO A 18 -0.57 -9.31 4.58
C PRO A 18 0.49 -10.03 3.73
N SER A 19 1.76 -9.59 3.72
CA SER A 19 2.82 -10.13 2.85
C SER A 19 2.96 -11.65 2.93
N LYS A 20 2.75 -12.27 4.11
CA LYS A 20 2.79 -13.74 4.24
C LYS A 20 1.71 -14.42 3.38
N GLN A 21 0.47 -13.95 3.46
CA GLN A 21 -0.65 -14.51 2.70
C GLN A 21 -0.42 -14.36 1.18
N PHE A 22 0.09 -13.21 0.76
CA PHE A 22 0.43 -12.97 -0.64
C PHE A 22 1.62 -13.81 -1.11
N LYS A 23 2.61 -14.04 -0.25
CA LYS A 23 3.72 -14.96 -0.53
C LYS A 23 3.24 -16.40 -0.70
N ASP A 24 2.37 -16.87 0.18
CA ASP A 24 1.78 -18.22 0.08
C ASP A 24 0.92 -18.35 -1.19
N LYS A 25 0.22 -17.29 -1.60
CA LYS A 25 -0.60 -17.24 -2.82
C LYS A 25 0.21 -17.20 -4.12
N TRP A 26 1.28 -16.40 -4.17
CA TRP A 26 2.04 -16.15 -5.39
C TRP A 26 3.24 -17.08 -5.58
N GLY A 27 3.72 -17.72 -4.50
CA GLY A 27 4.84 -18.64 -4.54
C GLY A 27 6.09 -18.00 -5.15
N ASP A 28 6.67 -18.67 -6.15
CA ASP A 28 7.89 -18.23 -6.82
C ASP A 28 7.73 -16.91 -7.58
N GLU A 29 6.52 -16.55 -7.98
CA GLU A 29 6.20 -15.29 -8.67
C GLU A 29 6.01 -14.11 -7.70
N TYR A 30 6.25 -14.30 -6.40
CA TYR A 30 5.99 -13.29 -5.36
C TYR A 30 6.56 -11.91 -5.72
N VAL A 31 7.82 -11.84 -6.16
CA VAL A 31 8.48 -10.56 -6.45
C VAL A 31 7.82 -9.84 -7.63
N ASN A 32 7.53 -10.57 -8.71
CA ASN A 32 6.89 -10.02 -9.91
C ASN A 32 5.47 -9.55 -9.61
N CYS A 33 4.69 -10.36 -8.90
CA CYS A 33 3.32 -10.04 -8.51
C CYS A 33 3.27 -8.85 -7.52
N ALA A 34 4.17 -8.82 -6.53
CA ALA A 34 4.28 -7.73 -5.57
C ALA A 34 4.56 -6.40 -6.27
N MET A 35 5.58 -6.36 -7.13
CA MET A 35 5.94 -5.17 -7.88
C MET A 35 4.82 -4.72 -8.81
N LYS A 36 4.13 -5.66 -9.48
CA LYS A 36 2.99 -5.37 -10.37
C LYS A 36 1.81 -4.79 -9.60
N LEU A 37 1.47 -5.35 -8.44
CA LEU A 37 0.38 -4.83 -7.60
C LEU A 37 0.74 -3.43 -7.08
N TRP A 38 1.92 -3.27 -6.50
CA TRP A 38 2.38 -1.97 -5.99
C TRP A 38 2.36 -0.89 -7.07
N ARG A 39 2.89 -1.15 -8.27
CA ARG A 39 2.86 -0.21 -9.39
C ARG A 39 1.44 0.14 -9.84
N LYS A 40 0.51 -0.83 -9.84
CA LYS A 40 -0.90 -0.56 -10.17
C LYS A 40 -1.54 0.40 -9.15
N VAL A 41 -1.29 0.19 -7.86
CA VAL A 41 -1.81 1.07 -6.80
C VAL A 41 -1.20 2.47 -6.93
N LYS A 42 0.11 2.59 -7.14
CA LYS A 42 0.79 3.89 -7.38
C LYS A 42 0.28 4.60 -8.62
N HIS A 43 0.02 3.87 -9.71
CA HIS A 43 -0.56 4.43 -10.93
C HIS A 43 -1.98 4.93 -10.70
N CYS A 44 -2.80 4.18 -9.95
CA CYS A 44 -4.14 4.62 -9.59
C CYS A 44 -4.10 5.92 -8.76
N TYR A 45 -3.25 5.95 -7.73
CA TYR A 45 -3.04 7.13 -6.90
C TYR A 45 -2.66 8.36 -7.74
N SER A 46 -1.72 8.22 -8.69
CA SER A 46 -1.27 9.34 -9.52
C SER A 46 -2.33 9.86 -10.48
N LYS A 47 -3.29 9.02 -10.87
CA LYS A 47 -4.45 9.42 -11.69
C LYS A 47 -5.63 9.93 -10.87
N ARG A 48 -5.59 9.85 -9.53
CA ARG A 48 -6.71 10.16 -8.62
C ARG A 48 -8.02 9.46 -9.05
N GLY A 49 -7.91 8.29 -9.67
CA GLY A 49 -9.04 7.54 -10.21
C GLY A 49 -9.78 6.73 -9.15
N GLU A 50 -10.98 6.28 -9.49
CA GLU A 50 -11.67 5.23 -8.73
C GLU A 50 -10.98 3.89 -8.99
N CYS A 51 -10.57 3.21 -7.93
CA CYS A 51 -9.93 1.91 -8.03
C CYS A 51 -10.58 0.90 -7.11
N ASN A 52 -10.82 -0.28 -7.68
CA ASN A 52 -11.42 -1.41 -7.00
C ASN A 52 -10.31 -2.35 -6.50
N PHE A 53 -9.52 -1.87 -5.53
CA PHE A 53 -8.58 -2.72 -4.80
C PHE A 53 -9.28 -3.31 -3.59
N THR A 54 -8.93 -4.55 -3.24
CA THR A 54 -9.39 -5.10 -1.97
C THR A 54 -8.65 -4.43 -0.79
N PRO A 55 -9.18 -4.51 0.44
CA PRO A 55 -8.47 -4.03 1.61
C PRO A 55 -7.08 -4.65 1.73
N ASP A 56 -6.95 -5.97 1.50
CA ASP A 56 -5.67 -6.68 1.57
C ASP A 56 -4.67 -6.21 0.50
N GLU A 57 -5.14 -5.89 -0.71
CA GLU A 57 -4.28 -5.35 -1.77
C GLU A 57 -3.73 -3.95 -1.42
N LEU A 58 -4.56 -3.10 -0.80
CA LEU A 58 -4.13 -1.79 -0.31
C LEU A 58 -3.15 -1.92 0.86
N LEU A 59 -3.45 -2.77 1.84
CA LEU A 59 -2.56 -3.06 2.97
C LEU A 59 -1.21 -3.63 2.50
N PHE A 60 -1.24 -4.50 1.50
CA PHE A 60 -0.03 -5.03 0.86
C PHE A 60 0.78 -3.91 0.23
N ALA A 61 0.15 -3.06 -0.59
CA ALA A 61 0.85 -1.97 -1.29
C ALA A 61 1.47 -0.96 -0.32
N MET A 62 0.80 -0.65 0.80
CA MET A 62 1.35 0.19 1.87
C MET A 62 2.58 -0.47 2.52
N SER A 63 2.49 -1.76 2.82
CA SER A 63 3.59 -2.51 3.45
C SER A 63 4.79 -2.62 2.50
N TYR A 64 4.54 -2.83 1.21
CA TYR A 64 5.56 -2.91 0.18
C TYR A 64 6.21 -1.53 -0.05
N GLU A 65 5.43 -0.46 -0.20
CA GLU A 65 5.93 0.92 -0.28
C GLU A 65 6.85 1.23 0.90
N TYR A 66 6.44 0.91 2.14
CA TYR A 66 7.25 1.18 3.33
C TYR A 66 8.61 0.47 3.28
N ALA A 67 8.64 -0.76 2.78
CA ALA A 67 9.86 -1.55 2.67
C ALA A 67 10.78 -1.09 1.53
N VAL A 68 10.23 -0.62 0.39
CA VAL A 68 11.03 -0.34 -0.82
C VAL A 68 11.28 1.15 -1.08
N ALA A 69 10.40 2.04 -0.63
CA ALA A 69 10.48 3.47 -0.91
C ALA A 69 11.79 4.12 -0.43
N PRO A 70 12.39 3.76 0.73
CA PRO A 70 13.68 4.29 1.15
C PRO A 70 14.84 4.02 0.17
N TYR A 71 14.68 3.01 -0.70
CA TYR A 71 15.68 2.62 -1.69
C TYR A 71 15.41 3.18 -3.08
N GLY A 72 14.29 3.90 -3.27
CA GLY A 72 13.93 4.55 -4.53
C GLY A 72 14.57 5.93 -4.67
N SER A 73 14.92 6.31 -5.90
CA SER A 73 15.39 7.67 -6.23
C SER A 73 14.25 8.71 -6.26
N GLU A 74 12.99 8.26 -6.24
CA GLU A 74 11.81 9.12 -6.28
C GLU A 74 11.44 9.58 -4.87
N ASN A 75 12.05 10.67 -4.44
CA ASN A 75 11.69 11.37 -3.22
C ASN A 75 10.41 12.18 -3.45
N ASN A 76 9.24 11.53 -3.39
CA ASN A 76 7.97 12.23 -3.59
C ASN A 76 6.89 11.77 -2.59
N ASN A 77 6.67 12.62 -1.59
CA ASN A 77 5.46 12.74 -0.77
C ASN A 77 4.78 11.41 -0.36
N ALA A 78 5.56 10.48 0.21
CA ALA A 78 5.06 9.17 0.63
C ALA A 78 3.86 9.27 1.58
N ILE A 79 3.80 10.30 2.44
CA ILE A 79 2.67 10.55 3.35
C ILE A 79 1.34 10.70 2.59
N GLU A 80 1.33 11.38 1.45
CA GLU A 80 0.10 11.60 0.67
C GLU A 80 -0.38 10.32 -0.01
N PHE A 81 0.54 9.42 -0.39
CA PHE A 81 0.18 8.08 -0.83
C PHE A 81 -0.50 7.29 0.29
N TYR A 82 0.09 7.26 1.49
CA TYR A 82 -0.51 6.56 2.63
C TYR A 82 -1.87 7.15 3.02
N ARG A 83 -2.01 8.48 3.03
CA ARG A 83 -3.29 9.16 3.27
C ARG A 83 -4.37 8.67 2.30
N TRP A 84 -4.06 8.66 1.01
CA TRP A 84 -4.98 8.17 -0.01
C TRP A 84 -5.33 6.68 0.19
N CYS A 85 -4.38 5.84 0.58
CA CYS A 85 -4.67 4.44 0.91
C CYS A 85 -5.63 4.32 2.11
N PHE A 86 -5.44 5.09 3.18
CA PHE A 86 -6.34 5.07 4.33
C PHE A 86 -7.77 5.50 3.96
N GLU A 87 -7.93 6.56 3.15
CA GLU A 87 -9.24 7.00 2.67
C GLU A 87 -9.96 5.92 1.86
N ASN A 88 -9.24 5.13 1.06
CA ASN A 88 -9.84 4.03 0.28
C ASN A 88 -10.13 2.79 1.14
N LEU A 89 -9.33 2.54 2.19
CA LEU A 89 -9.61 1.50 3.17
C LEU A 89 -10.89 1.80 3.95
N ASP A 90 -11.11 3.05 4.38
CA ASP A 90 -12.32 3.39 5.13
C ASP A 90 -13.57 3.31 4.26
N LYS A 91 -13.51 3.77 3.00
CA LYS A 91 -14.60 3.58 2.03
C LYS A 91 -14.97 2.12 1.77
N SER A 92 -14.02 1.19 1.95
CA SER A 92 -14.27 -0.23 1.75
C SER A 92 -15.02 -0.90 2.92
N LYS A 93 -15.07 -0.23 4.09
CA LYS A 93 -15.81 -0.71 5.27
C LYS A 93 -17.30 -0.34 5.23
N ASP A 94 -17.64 0.69 4.45
CA ASP A 94 -19.02 1.18 4.28
C ASP A 94 -19.78 0.49 3.13
N LYS A 95 -19.15 -0.50 2.47
CA LYS A 95 -19.73 -1.33 1.40
C LYS A 95 -20.00 -2.73 1.90
#